data_AF-G9YHM1-F1
#
_entry.id   AF-G9YHM1-F1
#
_cell.length_a   1.000
_cell.length_b   1.000
_cell.length_c   1.000
_cell.angle_alpha   90.00
_cell.angle_beta   90.00
_cell.angle_gamma   90.00
#
_symmetry.space_group_name_H-M   'P 1'
#
loop_
_entity.id
_entity.type
_entity.pdbx_description
1 polymer ?
#
loop_
_entity_poly.entity_id
_entity_poly.type
_entity_poly.pdbx_seq_one_letter_code
_entity_poly.pdbx_strand_id
1 'polypeptide(L)'
;MAAVAGEEGIADDFTLTVENGAIGGVPQGGALFGSARNADAFVAQDYQFDFYDGAGLDMAFLGLAQCDEKGNINVSRFGPRIAGCGGFVHISQMTPNVFFCGTFTNGGLKVAVENGEVKILQEGKSNKFVKSVDQVTFNGEYATKMHKNVWYITERCVFKLTDKGLKLTEVAPGVNVEKDILAHMDFKPIVEDYTTMDTRIFSESLMGLKNRNI
;
A
#
# COMPACT_ATOMS: atom_id res chain seq x y z
N MET A 1 -6.97 -6.26 -5.09
CA MET A 1 -7.75 -6.59 -3.89
C MET A 1 -9.08 -7.26 -4.24
N ALA A 2 -10.04 -6.57 -4.86
CA ALA A 2 -11.39 -7.13 -5.10
C ALA A 2 -11.42 -8.49 -5.82
N ALA A 3 -10.61 -8.68 -6.87
CA ALA A 3 -10.51 -9.97 -7.57
C ALA A 3 -9.99 -11.10 -6.66
N VAL A 4 -8.92 -10.83 -5.88
CA VAL A 4 -8.33 -11.79 -4.94
C VAL A 4 -9.32 -12.14 -3.82
N ALA A 5 -10.07 -11.17 -3.31
CA ALA A 5 -11.10 -11.43 -2.30
C ALA A 5 -12.25 -12.30 -2.83
N GLY A 6 -12.63 -12.11 -4.10
CA GLY A 6 -13.60 -12.97 -4.77
C GLY A 6 -13.08 -14.39 -4.96
N GLU A 7 -11.81 -14.54 -5.37
CA GLU A 7 -11.14 -15.82 -5.51
C GLU A 7 -11.03 -16.58 -4.17
N GLU A 8 -10.73 -15.86 -3.08
CA GLU A 8 -10.64 -16.41 -1.72
C GLU A 8 -12.02 -16.57 -1.03
N GLY A 9 -13.10 -16.15 -1.68
CA GLY A 9 -14.47 -16.32 -1.19
C GLY A 9 -14.83 -15.48 0.05
N ILE A 10 -14.14 -14.35 0.23
CA ILE A 10 -14.28 -13.40 1.35
C ILE A 10 -14.77 -12.00 0.90
N ALA A 11 -15.22 -11.87 -0.36
CA ALA A 11 -15.63 -10.58 -0.91
C ALA A 11 -16.83 -9.95 -0.18
N ASP A 12 -17.70 -10.77 0.42
CA ASP A 12 -18.88 -10.31 1.15
C ASP A 12 -18.57 -9.94 2.61
N ASP A 13 -17.32 -10.13 3.07
CA ASP A 13 -16.92 -9.87 4.46
C ASP A 13 -16.59 -8.38 4.71
N PHE A 14 -16.52 -7.57 3.66
CA PHE A 14 -16.23 -6.14 3.75
C PHE A 14 -16.85 -5.35 2.58
N THR A 15 -17.07 -4.06 2.79
CA THR A 15 -17.58 -3.15 1.76
C THR A 15 -16.44 -2.28 1.23
N LEU A 16 -16.25 -2.29 -0.09
CA LEU A 16 -15.32 -1.37 -0.76
C LEU A 16 -16.05 -0.10 -1.18
N THR A 17 -15.40 1.05 -1.02
CA THR A 17 -15.90 2.34 -1.51
C THR A 17 -14.87 2.97 -2.45
N VAL A 18 -15.34 3.79 -3.38
CA VAL A 18 -14.49 4.55 -4.32
C VAL A 18 -14.79 6.03 -4.16
N GLU A 19 -13.77 6.90 -4.20
CA GLU A 19 -13.92 8.33 -3.89
C GLU A 19 -14.87 9.09 -4.82
N ASN A 20 -15.22 8.54 -5.97
CA ASN A 20 -16.21 9.11 -6.89
C ASN A 20 -17.67 8.75 -6.51
N GLY A 21 -17.88 8.09 -5.37
CA GLY A 21 -19.20 7.87 -4.77
C GLY A 21 -19.78 6.46 -4.91
N ALA A 22 -19.07 5.51 -5.53
CA ALA A 22 -19.52 4.13 -5.60
C ALA A 22 -19.32 3.42 -4.25
N ILE A 23 -20.35 2.74 -3.77
CA ILE A 23 -20.33 1.94 -2.54
C ILE A 23 -20.69 0.49 -2.88
N GLY A 24 -19.85 -0.44 -2.44
CA GLY A 24 -19.99 -1.86 -2.73
C GLY A 24 -19.58 -2.23 -4.16
N GLY A 25 -19.92 -3.46 -4.55
CA GLY A 25 -19.51 -4.02 -5.83
C GLY A 25 -18.00 -4.23 -5.98
N VAL A 26 -17.52 -4.22 -7.23
CA VAL A 26 -16.13 -4.54 -7.58
C VAL A 26 -15.43 -3.31 -8.16
N PRO A 27 -14.58 -2.59 -7.39
CA PRO A 27 -13.77 -1.50 -7.90
C PRO A 27 -12.89 -1.93 -9.08
N GLN A 28 -12.72 -1.04 -10.04
CA GLN A 28 -11.95 -1.28 -11.26
C GLN A 28 -10.58 -0.60 -11.21
N GLY A 29 -9.59 -1.20 -11.87
CA GLY A 29 -8.24 -0.67 -12.00
C GLY A 29 -7.90 -0.16 -13.41
N GLY A 30 -6.66 0.31 -13.59
CA GLY A 30 -6.15 0.74 -14.90
C GLY A 30 -6.90 1.94 -15.46
N ALA A 31 -7.33 1.88 -16.73
CA ALA A 31 -8.06 2.96 -17.38
C ALA A 31 -9.45 3.23 -16.77
N LEU A 32 -9.97 2.28 -15.99
CA LEU A 32 -11.27 2.38 -15.30
C LEU A 32 -11.10 2.72 -13.81
N PHE A 33 -9.90 3.14 -13.40
CA PHE A 33 -9.65 3.56 -12.03
C PHE A 33 -10.65 4.64 -11.57
N GLY A 34 -11.16 4.49 -10.35
CA GLY A 34 -12.20 5.39 -9.83
C GLY A 34 -13.64 4.99 -10.21
N SER A 35 -13.85 3.81 -10.81
CA SER A 35 -15.18 3.25 -11.08
C SER A 35 -15.38 1.89 -10.41
N ALA A 36 -16.63 1.42 -10.35
CA ALA A 36 -16.98 0.11 -9.82
C ALA A 36 -18.01 -0.60 -10.72
N ARG A 37 -17.98 -1.93 -10.74
CA ARG A 37 -19.02 -2.77 -11.35
C ARG A 37 -19.98 -3.27 -10.28
N ASN A 38 -21.27 -3.32 -10.60
CA ASN A 38 -22.32 -3.82 -9.70
C ASN A 38 -22.26 -3.17 -8.31
N ALA A 39 -22.08 -1.84 -8.26
CA ALA A 39 -22.13 -1.12 -7.00
C ALA A 39 -23.54 -1.23 -6.40
N ASP A 40 -23.60 -1.38 -5.08
CA ASP A 40 -24.85 -1.48 -4.33
C ASP A 40 -25.53 -0.11 -4.23
N ALA A 41 -24.74 0.95 -4.17
CA ALA A 41 -25.21 2.33 -4.16
C ALA A 41 -24.22 3.29 -4.82
N PHE A 42 -24.75 4.45 -5.21
CA PHE A 42 -23.98 5.62 -5.63
C PHE A 42 -24.42 6.84 -4.82
N VAL A 43 -23.45 7.56 -4.27
CA VAL A 43 -23.65 8.87 -3.64
C VAL A 43 -22.90 9.94 -4.43
N ALA A 44 -23.26 11.21 -4.23
CA ALA A 44 -22.47 12.30 -4.79
C ALA A 44 -21.08 12.34 -4.12
N GLN A 45 -20.07 12.71 -4.90
CA GLN A 45 -18.66 12.64 -4.48
C GLN A 45 -18.35 13.52 -3.27
N ASP A 46 -18.99 14.67 -3.13
CA ASP A 46 -18.89 15.55 -1.97
C ASP A 46 -19.34 14.84 -0.68
N TYR A 47 -20.49 14.17 -0.70
CA TYR A 47 -20.94 13.36 0.44
C TYR A 47 -20.04 12.16 0.72
N GLN A 48 -19.44 11.55 -0.31
CA GLN A 48 -18.45 10.49 -0.12
C GLN A 48 -17.20 11.02 0.61
N PHE A 49 -16.75 12.23 0.29
CA PHE A 49 -15.64 12.88 0.99
C PHE A 49 -16.02 13.31 2.40
N ASP A 50 -17.24 13.79 2.65
CA ASP A 50 -17.71 14.04 4.02
C ASP A 50 -17.63 12.77 4.88
N PHE A 51 -17.99 11.61 4.31
CA PHE A 51 -17.85 10.32 4.98
C PHE A 51 -16.37 9.96 5.25
N TYR A 52 -15.46 10.18 4.30
CA TYR A 52 -14.03 9.91 4.49
C TYR A 52 -13.38 10.84 5.53
N ASP A 53 -13.64 12.14 5.41
CA ASP A 53 -13.14 13.17 6.33
C ASP A 53 -13.77 13.05 7.73
N GLY A 54 -14.97 12.46 7.82
CA GLY A 54 -15.63 12.07 9.06
C GLY A 54 -15.09 10.79 9.72
N ALA A 55 -13.96 10.25 9.24
CA ALA A 55 -13.36 8.99 9.70
C ALA A 55 -14.27 7.75 9.48
N GLY A 56 -15.07 7.75 8.42
CA GLY A 56 -15.97 6.64 8.10
C GLY A 56 -15.27 5.38 7.57
N LEU A 57 -14.01 5.47 7.14
CA LEU A 57 -13.22 4.33 6.67
C LEU A 57 -12.52 3.62 7.83
N ASP A 58 -12.62 2.30 7.89
CA ASP A 58 -11.82 1.48 8.80
C ASP A 58 -10.38 1.30 8.30
N MET A 59 -10.21 1.12 6.99
CA MET A 59 -8.94 0.83 6.32
C MET A 59 -8.82 1.52 4.96
N ALA A 60 -7.61 1.94 4.59
CA ALA A 60 -7.31 2.53 3.29
C ALA A 60 -6.09 1.86 2.65
N PHE A 61 -6.21 1.48 1.38
CA PHE A 61 -5.13 0.92 0.56
C PHE A 61 -4.78 1.91 -0.54
N LEU A 62 -3.60 2.51 -0.47
CA LEU A 62 -3.20 3.64 -1.32
C LEU A 62 -1.86 3.38 -2.03
N GLY A 63 -1.60 4.09 -3.12
CA GLY A 63 -0.36 3.94 -3.87
C GLY A 63 0.87 4.46 -3.09
N LEU A 64 1.97 3.72 -3.15
CA LEU A 64 3.28 4.13 -2.67
C LEU A 64 4.11 4.64 -3.86
N ALA A 65 4.43 5.94 -3.93
CA ALA A 65 5.27 6.48 -5.01
C ALA A 65 6.65 6.96 -4.54
N GLN A 66 6.73 7.90 -3.59
CA GLN A 66 7.93 8.11 -2.76
C GLN A 66 7.56 7.97 -1.28
N CYS A 67 8.46 7.41 -0.49
CA CYS A 67 8.43 7.34 0.97
C CYS A 67 9.74 7.88 1.53
N ASP A 68 9.70 8.70 2.58
CA ASP A 68 10.92 9.14 3.27
C ASP A 68 11.15 8.49 4.64
N GLU A 69 12.27 8.84 5.27
CA GLU A 69 12.70 8.27 6.57
C GLU A 69 11.70 8.53 7.71
N LYS A 70 10.86 9.56 7.57
CA LYS A 70 9.81 9.93 8.53
C LYS A 70 8.48 9.24 8.22
N GLY A 71 8.42 8.45 7.15
CA GLY A 71 7.20 7.80 6.68
C GLY A 71 6.27 8.72 5.91
N ASN A 72 6.73 9.88 5.46
CA ASN A 72 5.91 10.72 4.59
C ASN A 72 5.73 10.03 3.23
N ILE A 73 4.56 10.20 2.62
CA ILE A 73 4.31 9.78 1.25
C ILE A 73 4.16 11.00 0.35
N ASN A 74 4.72 10.89 -0.85
CA ASN A 74 4.43 11.79 -1.96
C ASN A 74 3.83 11.02 -3.12
N VAL A 75 2.68 11.48 -3.58
CA VAL A 75 2.07 11.07 -4.86
C VAL A 75 1.78 12.24 -5.79
N SER A 76 1.96 13.48 -5.31
CA SER A 76 1.41 14.67 -5.95
C SER A 76 2.36 15.37 -6.92
N ARG A 77 3.67 15.32 -6.69
CA ARG A 77 4.65 16.02 -7.53
C ARG A 77 5.98 15.28 -7.60
N PHE A 78 6.53 15.11 -8.79
CA PHE A 78 7.83 14.48 -9.02
C PHE A 78 8.69 15.40 -9.90
N GLY A 79 9.63 16.12 -9.29
CA GLY A 79 10.40 17.17 -9.95
C GLY A 79 9.50 18.21 -10.67
N PRO A 80 9.59 18.35 -12.00
CA PRO A 80 8.73 19.28 -12.75
C PRO A 80 7.32 18.75 -13.01
N ARG A 81 7.06 17.44 -12.82
CA ARG A 81 5.76 16.84 -13.12
C ARG A 81 4.80 16.99 -11.95
N ILE A 82 3.64 17.59 -12.20
CA ILE A 82 2.55 17.68 -11.22
C ILE A 82 1.52 16.60 -11.57
N ALA A 83 1.38 15.60 -10.68
CA ALA A 83 0.37 14.56 -10.81
C ALA A 83 -0.94 14.95 -10.08
N GLY A 84 -0.82 15.72 -8.99
CA GLY A 84 -1.94 16.04 -8.09
C GLY A 84 -2.13 14.99 -7.00
N CYS A 85 -2.71 15.38 -5.87
CA CYS A 85 -2.98 14.47 -4.75
C CYS A 85 -4.31 13.70 -4.91
N GLY A 86 -5.22 14.13 -5.78
CA GLY A 86 -6.56 13.54 -5.89
C GLY A 86 -7.25 13.46 -4.52
N GLY A 87 -8.00 12.38 -4.27
CA GLY A 87 -8.63 12.10 -2.97
C GLY A 87 -7.66 11.61 -1.87
N PHE A 88 -6.35 11.51 -2.14
CA PHE A 88 -5.39 10.83 -1.25
C PHE A 88 -5.38 11.38 0.17
N VAL A 89 -5.44 12.71 0.31
CA VAL A 89 -5.46 13.38 1.61
C VAL A 89 -6.76 13.05 2.34
N HIS A 90 -7.92 13.23 1.70
CA HIS A 90 -9.23 12.90 2.30
C HIS A 90 -9.31 11.44 2.76
N ILE A 91 -8.77 10.50 1.96
CA ILE A 91 -8.80 9.07 2.29
C ILE A 91 -7.83 8.75 3.45
N SER A 92 -6.61 9.26 3.44
CA SER A 92 -5.58 8.84 4.41
C SER A 92 -5.65 9.59 5.75
N GLN A 93 -6.13 10.83 5.75
CA GLN A 93 -5.97 11.74 6.88
C GLN A 93 -6.77 11.32 8.11
N MET A 94 -7.95 10.73 7.95
CA MET A 94 -8.83 10.35 9.07
C MET A 94 -8.97 8.83 9.26
N THR A 95 -8.61 8.02 8.26
CA THR A 95 -8.63 6.55 8.36
C THR A 95 -7.60 6.02 9.38
N PRO A 96 -8.00 5.16 10.35
CA PRO A 96 -7.09 4.69 11.40
C PRO A 96 -6.04 3.69 10.90
N ASN A 97 -6.38 2.84 9.92
CA ASN A 97 -5.46 1.85 9.33
C ASN A 97 -5.14 2.21 7.87
N VAL A 98 -3.87 2.50 7.58
CA VAL A 98 -3.44 2.95 6.25
C VAL A 98 -2.33 2.05 5.72
N PHE A 99 -2.53 1.51 4.52
CA PHE A 99 -1.63 0.57 3.86
C PHE A 99 -1.18 1.14 2.52
N PHE A 100 0.08 1.59 2.46
CA PHE A 100 0.69 2.05 1.23
C PHE A 100 1.25 0.87 0.45
N CYS A 101 0.72 0.64 -0.75
CA CYS A 101 1.04 -0.49 -1.60
C CYS A 101 1.77 -0.03 -2.85
N GLY A 102 2.86 -0.71 -3.20
CA GLY A 102 3.54 -0.49 -4.47
C GLY A 102 4.85 -1.24 -4.55
N THR A 103 5.48 -1.23 -5.72
CA THR A 103 6.79 -1.85 -5.87
C THR A 103 7.85 -1.17 -5.01
N PHE A 104 8.94 -1.87 -4.68
CA PHE A 104 10.04 -1.31 -3.88
C PHE A 104 10.84 -0.25 -4.64
N THR A 105 11.14 -0.52 -5.92
CA THR A 105 11.80 0.42 -6.84
C THR A 105 10.87 0.74 -8.02
N ASN A 106 11.19 1.78 -8.79
CA ASN A 106 10.46 2.17 -9.99
C ASN A 106 11.36 2.18 -11.23
N GLY A 107 10.76 2.20 -12.43
CA GLY A 107 11.48 2.40 -13.68
C GLY A 107 11.89 1.12 -14.39
N GLY A 108 11.08 0.06 -14.29
CA GLY A 108 11.28 -1.18 -15.02
C GLY A 108 11.67 -2.39 -14.17
N LEU A 109 11.37 -2.36 -12.87
CA LEU A 109 11.47 -3.54 -12.00
C LEU A 109 10.72 -4.72 -12.63
N LYS A 110 11.38 -5.87 -12.70
CA LYS A 110 10.77 -7.16 -13.08
C LYS A 110 11.08 -8.18 -12.01
N VAL A 111 10.03 -8.82 -11.53
CA VAL A 111 10.09 -9.83 -10.49
C VAL A 111 9.34 -11.07 -10.99
N ALA A 112 9.85 -12.24 -10.62
CA ALA A 112 9.18 -13.52 -10.79
C ALA A 112 9.01 -14.19 -9.43
N VAL A 113 7.98 -15.02 -9.32
CA VAL A 113 7.81 -15.96 -8.21
C VAL A 113 8.10 -17.35 -8.76
N GLU A 114 9.16 -17.98 -8.26
CA GLU A 114 9.60 -19.31 -8.69
C GLU A 114 9.83 -20.18 -7.47
N ASN A 115 9.19 -21.35 -7.41
CA ASN A 115 9.31 -22.30 -6.29
C ASN A 115 8.98 -21.68 -4.91
N GLY A 116 7.99 -20.78 -4.85
CA GLY A 116 7.61 -20.12 -3.59
C GLY A 116 8.52 -18.98 -3.15
N GLU A 117 9.49 -18.59 -3.99
CA GLU A 117 10.44 -17.52 -3.71
C GLU A 117 10.35 -16.37 -4.72
N VAL A 118 10.58 -15.16 -4.22
CA VAL A 118 10.70 -13.95 -5.03
C VAL A 118 12.09 -13.88 -5.65
N LYS A 119 12.12 -13.69 -6.98
CA LYS A 119 13.35 -13.43 -7.74
C LYS A 119 13.27 -12.10 -8.45
N ILE A 120 14.24 -11.22 -8.17
CA ILE A 120 14.41 -9.96 -8.89
C ILE A 120 15.16 -10.25 -10.19
N LEU A 121 14.42 -10.29 -11.31
CA LEU A 121 14.98 -10.56 -12.63
C LEU A 121 15.65 -9.32 -13.23
N GLN A 122 15.11 -8.14 -12.91
CA GLN A 122 15.65 -6.85 -13.34
C GLN A 122 15.28 -5.81 -12.30
N GLU A 123 16.26 -5.10 -11.77
CA GLU A 123 16.00 -4.05 -10.78
C GLU A 123 15.43 -2.77 -11.44
N GLY A 124 14.67 -2.00 -10.67
CA GLY A 124 14.22 -0.67 -11.05
C GLY A 124 15.36 0.35 -11.12
N LYS A 125 15.13 1.42 -11.88
CA LYS A 125 16.12 2.51 -12.10
C LYS A 125 16.17 3.53 -10.98
N SER A 126 15.16 3.59 -10.12
CA SER A 126 15.06 4.64 -9.09
C SER A 126 14.46 4.09 -7.80
N ASN A 127 15.07 4.49 -6.68
CA ASN A 127 14.60 4.20 -5.34
C ASN A 127 13.30 4.95 -5.07
N LYS A 128 12.37 4.31 -4.36
CA LYS A 128 11.14 4.96 -3.88
C LYS A 128 11.22 5.31 -2.39
N PHE A 129 12.09 4.62 -1.65
CA PHE A 129 12.46 4.95 -0.28
C PHE A 129 13.63 5.93 -0.30
N VAL A 130 13.30 7.21 -0.30
CA VAL A 130 14.21 8.34 -0.53
C VAL A 130 14.51 9.07 0.77
N LYS A 131 15.58 9.87 0.83
CA LYS A 131 15.91 10.59 2.08
C LYS A 131 14.84 11.63 2.47
N SER A 132 14.29 12.32 1.48
CA SER A 132 13.19 13.27 1.63
C SER A 132 12.32 13.19 0.39
N VAL A 133 11.01 13.21 0.58
CA VAL A 133 10.08 13.31 -0.55
C VAL A 133 10.09 14.72 -1.16
N ASP A 134 9.76 14.83 -2.45
CA ASP A 134 9.69 16.13 -3.14
C ASP A 134 8.56 17.02 -2.61
N GLN A 135 7.45 16.40 -2.20
CA GLN A 135 6.29 17.09 -1.64
C GLN A 135 5.51 16.14 -0.71
N VAL A 136 5.21 16.58 0.51
CA VAL A 136 4.43 15.76 1.45
C VAL A 136 2.96 15.74 1.01
N THR A 137 2.44 14.56 0.65
CA THR A 137 1.00 14.30 0.46
C THR A 137 0.37 13.61 1.68
N PHE A 138 1.16 12.84 2.42
CA PHE A 138 0.80 12.29 3.72
C PHE A 138 1.95 12.47 4.70
N ASN A 139 1.65 12.90 5.92
CA ASN A 139 2.63 13.23 6.94
C ASN A 139 2.74 12.11 7.97
N GLY A 140 3.88 11.41 7.96
CA GLY A 140 4.13 10.26 8.84
C GLY A 140 4.23 10.66 10.31
N GLU A 141 4.93 11.75 10.64
CA GLU A 141 5.04 12.24 12.03
C GLU A 141 3.67 12.58 12.63
N TYR A 142 2.80 13.21 11.84
CA TYR A 142 1.42 13.49 12.24
C TYR A 142 0.63 12.20 12.45
N ALA A 143 0.75 11.23 11.55
CA ALA A 143 0.06 9.95 11.66
C ALA A 143 0.47 9.18 12.92
N THR A 144 1.76 9.18 13.26
CA THR A 144 2.26 8.57 14.50
C THR A 144 1.71 9.28 15.75
N LYS A 145 1.65 10.62 15.74
CA LYS A 145 1.03 11.39 16.85
C LYS A 145 -0.46 11.08 17.02
N MET A 146 -1.14 10.75 15.93
CA MET A 146 -2.55 10.33 15.93
C MET A 146 -2.73 8.83 16.18
N HIS A 147 -1.65 8.12 16.53
CA HIS A 147 -1.66 6.67 16.78
C HIS A 147 -2.25 5.83 15.63
N LYS A 148 -2.09 6.31 14.39
CA LYS A 148 -2.53 5.57 13.20
C LYS A 148 -1.68 4.33 13.00
N ASN A 149 -2.30 3.28 12.49
CA ASN A 149 -1.64 2.03 12.12
C ASN A 149 -1.23 2.11 10.63
N VAL A 150 0.04 2.44 10.37
CA VAL A 150 0.53 2.73 9.01
C VAL A 150 1.54 1.68 8.55
N TRP A 151 1.31 1.14 7.35
CA TRP A 151 2.11 0.08 6.74
C TRP A 151 2.53 0.43 5.32
N TYR A 152 3.67 -0.10 4.89
CA TYR A 152 4.22 0.04 3.54
C TYR A 152 4.51 -1.36 3.01
N ILE A 153 3.75 -1.80 2.02
CA ILE A 153 3.75 -3.16 1.48
C ILE A 153 4.31 -3.14 0.07
N THR A 154 5.33 -3.95 -0.15
CA THR A 154 5.99 -4.14 -1.45
C THR A 154 6.01 -5.60 -1.86
N GLU A 155 6.52 -5.88 -3.06
CA GLU A 155 6.69 -7.25 -3.55
C GLU A 155 7.77 -8.04 -2.79
N ARG A 156 8.68 -7.35 -2.08
CA ARG A 156 9.86 -7.97 -1.45
C ARG A 156 9.92 -7.84 0.06
N CYS A 157 9.20 -6.87 0.64
CA CYS A 157 9.15 -6.66 2.08
C CYS A 157 7.97 -5.78 2.53
N VAL A 158 7.76 -5.79 3.85
CA VAL A 158 6.77 -4.96 4.55
C VAL A 158 7.47 -4.12 5.62
N PHE A 159 7.11 -2.83 5.67
CA PHE A 159 7.49 -1.94 6.77
C PHE A 159 6.27 -1.48 7.55
N LYS A 160 6.49 -1.21 8.84
CA LYS A 160 5.55 -0.51 9.71
C LYS A 160 6.12 0.85 10.12
N LEU A 161 5.30 1.89 10.13
CA LEU A 161 5.67 3.17 10.74
C LEU A 161 5.65 3.04 12.27
N THR A 162 6.71 3.50 12.92
CA THR A 162 6.83 3.58 14.37
C THR A 162 7.17 5.01 14.80
N ASP A 163 7.18 5.25 16.11
CA ASP A 163 7.71 6.47 16.72
C ASP A 163 9.19 6.73 16.42
N LYS A 164 9.93 5.69 16.04
CA LYS A 164 11.35 5.74 15.69
C LYS A 164 11.63 5.73 14.18
N GLY A 165 10.59 5.70 13.34
CA GLY A 165 10.71 5.59 11.89
C GLY A 165 10.22 4.25 11.34
N LEU A 166 10.60 3.91 10.10
CA LEU A 166 10.18 2.67 9.46
C LEU A 166 10.90 1.46 10.06
N LYS A 167 10.13 0.47 10.52
CA LYS A 167 10.62 -0.84 10.95
C LYS A 167 10.30 -1.89 9.89
N LEU A 168 11.32 -2.65 9.46
CA LEU A 168 11.14 -3.82 8.62
C LEU A 168 10.45 -4.90 9.45
N THR A 169 9.30 -5.39 8.99
CA THR A 169 8.49 -6.39 9.72
C THR A 169 8.46 -7.74 9.02
N GLU A 170 8.43 -7.74 7.69
CA GLU A 170 8.39 -8.96 6.90
C GLU A 170 9.31 -8.87 5.68
N VAL A 171 9.92 -10.00 5.31
CA VAL A 171 10.76 -10.15 4.11
C VAL A 171 10.25 -11.33 3.29
N ALA A 172 10.09 -11.14 1.98
CA ALA A 172 9.64 -12.22 1.10
C ALA A 172 10.67 -13.36 1.03
N PRO A 173 10.24 -14.62 0.89
CA PRO A 173 11.15 -15.74 0.64
C PRO A 173 12.01 -15.46 -0.60
N GLY A 174 13.31 -15.81 -0.53
CA GLY A 174 14.28 -15.56 -1.61
C GLY A 174 14.93 -14.17 -1.61
N VAL A 175 14.45 -13.22 -0.80
CA VAL A 175 14.97 -11.83 -0.75
C VAL A 175 16.08 -11.71 0.29
N ASN A 176 17.21 -11.12 -0.11
CA ASN A 176 18.32 -10.79 0.78
C ASN A 176 18.21 -9.35 1.30
N VAL A 177 18.17 -9.17 2.62
CA VAL A 177 17.97 -7.84 3.23
C VAL A 177 19.04 -6.82 2.83
N GLU A 178 20.31 -7.19 2.85
CA GLU A 178 21.38 -6.24 2.52
C GLU A 178 21.38 -5.86 1.04
N LYS A 179 21.28 -6.86 0.15
CA LYS A 179 21.40 -6.67 -1.30
C LYS A 179 20.13 -6.14 -1.95
N ASP A 180 18.98 -6.66 -1.55
CA ASP A 180 17.72 -6.46 -2.26
C ASP A 180 16.81 -5.43 -1.58
N ILE A 181 17.10 -5.06 -0.32
CA ILE A 181 16.34 -4.04 0.42
C ILE A 181 17.24 -2.84 0.73
N LEU A 182 18.25 -3.01 1.59
CA LEU A 182 19.03 -1.88 2.12
C LEU A 182 19.87 -1.17 1.06
N ALA A 183 20.39 -1.89 0.06
CA ALA A 183 21.10 -1.27 -1.06
C ALA A 183 20.20 -0.41 -1.99
N HIS A 184 18.88 -0.51 -1.84
CA HIS A 184 17.88 0.17 -2.67
C HIS A 184 17.05 1.20 -1.88
N MET A 185 17.60 1.69 -0.77
CA MET A 185 17.04 2.76 0.05
C MET A 185 18.06 3.88 0.25
N ASP A 186 17.59 5.13 0.31
CA ASP A 186 18.45 6.29 0.59
C ASP A 186 18.57 6.60 2.09
N PHE A 187 17.96 5.76 2.94
CA PHE A 187 18.02 5.81 4.39
C PHE A 187 17.99 4.38 4.96
N LYS A 188 18.39 4.23 6.22
CA LYS A 188 18.41 2.92 6.89
C LYS A 188 17.17 2.76 7.79
N PRO A 189 16.29 1.78 7.53
CA PRO A 189 15.17 1.47 8.42
C PRO A 189 15.67 0.74 9.68
N ILE A 190 14.77 0.53 10.64
CA ILE A 190 15.00 -0.36 11.78
C ILE A 190 14.91 -1.80 11.27
N VAL A 191 15.99 -2.57 11.44
CA VAL A 191 16.11 -3.96 10.98
C VAL A 191 16.38 -4.86 12.18
N GLU A 192 15.30 -5.27 12.84
CA GLU A 192 15.33 -6.18 13.99
C GLU A 192 14.03 -7.00 14.00
N ASP A 193 14.09 -8.25 14.44
CA ASP A 193 12.92 -9.11 14.71
C ASP A 193 11.89 -9.22 13.56
N TYR A 194 12.34 -9.17 12.30
CA TYR A 194 11.45 -9.38 11.15
C TYR A 194 11.20 -10.87 10.92
N THR A 195 10.07 -11.17 10.28
CA THR A 195 9.67 -12.54 9.93
C THR A 195 9.67 -12.73 8.41
N THR A 196 9.54 -13.97 7.96
CA THR A 196 9.29 -14.23 6.54
C THR A 196 7.82 -13.93 6.24
N MET A 197 7.55 -13.25 5.12
CA MET A 197 6.19 -13.07 4.62
C MET A 197 5.50 -14.42 4.44
N ASP A 198 4.18 -14.47 4.64
CA ASP A 198 3.41 -15.71 4.54
C ASP A 198 3.66 -16.41 3.19
N THR A 199 4.23 -17.62 3.22
CA THR A 199 4.70 -18.32 2.02
C THR A 199 3.59 -18.64 1.03
N ARG A 200 2.32 -18.67 1.50
CA ARG A 200 1.15 -18.89 0.64
C ARG A 200 0.93 -17.76 -0.36
N ILE A 201 1.41 -16.54 -0.07
CA ILE A 201 1.38 -15.39 -0.99
C ILE A 201 2.18 -15.70 -2.27
N PHE A 202 3.16 -16.60 -2.18
CA PHE A 202 4.08 -16.95 -3.26
C PHE A 202 3.77 -18.32 -3.90
N SER A 203 2.56 -18.85 -3.64
CA SER A 203 2.05 -20.08 -4.25
C SER A 203 0.95 -19.74 -5.27
N GLU A 204 0.78 -20.58 -6.30
CA GLU A 204 -0.35 -20.47 -7.25
C GLU A 204 -1.68 -20.97 -6.66
N SER A 205 -1.64 -21.66 -5.52
CA SER A 205 -2.83 -22.17 -4.84
C SER A 205 -3.55 -21.09 -4.04
N LEU A 206 -4.87 -21.23 -3.88
CA LEU A 206 -5.65 -20.43 -2.91
C LEU A 206 -5.00 -20.42 -1.53
N MET A 207 -5.00 -19.25 -0.88
CA MET A 207 -4.48 -19.06 0.46
C MET A 207 -5.40 -19.67 1.53
N GLY A 208 -6.69 -19.82 1.22
CA GLY A 208 -7.71 -20.38 2.10
C GLY A 208 -8.17 -19.40 3.18
N LEU A 209 -8.31 -18.11 2.84
CA LEU A 209 -8.59 -17.05 3.82
C LEU A 209 -9.94 -17.23 4.53
N LYS A 210 -10.97 -17.73 3.85
CA LYS A 210 -12.32 -17.94 4.41
C LYS A 210 -12.37 -18.89 5.62
N ASN A 211 -11.44 -19.84 5.69
CA ASN A 211 -11.42 -20.86 6.75
C ASN A 211 -10.59 -20.44 7.97
N ARG A 212 -10.08 -19.21 8.00
CA ARG A 212 -9.40 -18.67 9.19
C ARG A 212 -10.44 -18.14 10.17
N ASN A 213 -10.43 -18.69 11.37
CA ASN A 213 -10.84 -17.93 12.54
C ASN A 213 -9.76 -16.85 12.74
N ILE A 214 -10.10 -15.61 12.40
CA ILE A 214 -9.26 -14.42 12.67
C ILE A 214 -9.41 -14.06 14.16
#